data_AF-A0A2A2CG68-F1
#
_entry.id   AF-A0A2A2CG68-F1
#
_cell.length_a   1.000
_cell.length_b   1.000
_cell.length_c   1.000
_cell.angle_alpha   90.00
_cell.angle_beta   90.00
_cell.angle_gamma   90.00
#
_symmetry.space_group_name_H-M   'P 1'
#
loop_
_entity.id
_entity.type
_entity.pdbx_description
1 polymer ?
#
loop_
_entity_poly.entity_id
_entity_poly.type
_entity_poly.pdbx_seq_one_letter_code
_entity_poly.pdbx_strand_id
1 'polypeptide(L)'
;MINGVAPYVGARVYDIQQGYGTITQVEPDMSFVVDLGGGRVLRYSQGGYVGNSRRVYWKNPIIVEPVDDDRTWDTFVTVAKSVRSMLVNADKAVPRG
;
A
#
# COMPACT_ATOMS: atom_id res chain seq x y z
N MET A 1 9.53 2.39 4.82
CA MET A 1 8.17 2.87 5.11
C MET A 1 7.21 2.46 4.00
N ILE A 2 6.07 1.85 4.31
CA ILE A 2 4.99 1.63 3.33
C ILE A 2 4.14 2.90 3.34
N ASN A 3 4.18 3.70 2.27
CA ASN A 3 3.45 4.97 2.16
C ASN A 3 3.65 5.91 3.37
N GLY A 4 4.89 6.04 3.86
CA GLY A 4 5.22 6.93 4.97
C GLY A 4 4.90 6.39 6.37
N VAL A 5 4.43 5.14 6.49
CA VAL A 5 4.22 4.46 7.78
C VAL A 5 5.19 3.29 7.94
N ALA A 6 5.76 3.13 9.13
CA ALA A 6 6.69 2.04 9.43
C ALA A 6 5.95 0.70 9.46
N PRO A 7 6.51 -0.38 8.89
CA PRO A 7 5.98 -1.72 9.13
C PRO A 7 6.10 -2.06 10.62
N TYR A 8 5.14 -2.81 11.15
CA TYR A 8 5.15 -3.29 12.52
C TYR A 8 4.57 -4.71 12.59
N VAL A 9 5.09 -5.51 13.53
CA VAL A 9 4.67 -6.90 13.71
C VAL A 9 3.19 -6.96 14.09
N GLY A 10 2.47 -7.93 13.53
CA GLY A 10 1.03 -8.12 13.68
C GLY A 10 0.19 -7.28 12.72
N ALA A 11 0.79 -6.34 11.98
CA ALA A 11 0.05 -5.55 11.01
C ALA A 11 -0.42 -6.41 9.83
N ARG A 12 -1.67 -6.21 9.41
CA ARG A 12 -2.21 -6.80 8.18
C ARG A 12 -1.84 -5.93 6.98
N VAL A 13 -1.28 -6.56 5.95
CA VAL A 13 -0.91 -5.91 4.68
C VAL A 13 -1.44 -6.71 3.50
N TYR A 14 -1.56 -6.05 2.35
CA TYR A 14 -2.02 -6.65 1.09
C TYR A 14 -0.87 -6.72 0.10
N ASP A 15 -0.57 -7.93 -0.35
CA ASP A 15 0.28 -8.21 -1.48
C ASP A 15 -0.54 -8.32 -2.77
N ILE A 16 -0.16 -7.57 -3.81
CA ILE A 16 -0.94 -7.50 -5.06
C ILE A 16 -1.08 -8.84 -5.81
N GLN A 17 -0.19 -9.80 -5.57
CA GLN A 17 -0.24 -11.12 -6.22
C GLN A 17 -0.82 -12.20 -5.32
N GLN A 18 -0.61 -12.10 -4.00
CA GLN A 18 -0.89 -13.18 -3.05
C GLN A 18 -2.05 -12.87 -2.10
N GLY A 19 -2.56 -11.64 -2.10
CA GLY A 19 -3.63 -11.20 -1.21
C GLY A 19 -3.13 -10.76 0.16
N TYR A 20 -3.96 -10.92 1.18
CA TYR A 20 -3.65 -10.46 2.53
C TYR A 20 -2.69 -11.39 3.28
N GLY A 21 -1.80 -10.77 4.06
CA GLY A 21 -0.95 -11.45 5.03
C GLY A 21 -0.67 -10.59 6.26
N THR A 22 0.09 -11.15 7.19
CA THR A 22 0.44 -10.51 8.47
C THR A 22 1.95 -10.34 8.57
N ILE A 23 2.41 -9.15 8.96
CA ILE A 23 3.83 -8.93 9.22
C ILE A 23 4.25 -9.72 10.46
N THR A 24 5.23 -10.59 10.31
CA THR A 24 5.75 -11.44 11.40
C THR A 24 7.10 -10.95 11.93
N GLN A 25 7.84 -10.19 11.12
CA GLN A 25 9.15 -9.65 11.49
C GLN A 25 9.40 -8.32 10.79
N VAL A 26 10.09 -7.40 11.48
CA VAL A 26 10.57 -6.13 10.93
C VAL A 26 12.05 -6.00 11.28
N GLU A 27 12.86 -5.73 10.27
CA GLU A 27 14.31 -5.60 10.37
C GLU A 27 14.72 -4.14 10.61
N PRO A 28 15.96 -3.88 11.09
CA PRO A 28 16.46 -2.52 11.31
C PRO A 28 16.46 -1.62 10.05
N ASP A 29 16.62 -2.21 8.87
CA ASP A 29 16.59 -1.51 7.58
C ASP A 29 15.15 -1.25 7.07
N MET A 30 14.13 -1.56 7.88
CA MET A 30 12.71 -1.47 7.55
C MET A 30 12.26 -2.42 6.43
N SER A 31 13.08 -3.43 6.08
CA SER A 31 12.59 -4.64 5.44
C SER A 31 11.75 -5.44 6.43
N PHE A 32 10.86 -6.29 5.91
CA PHE A 32 9.91 -7.00 6.76
C PHE A 32 9.47 -8.31 6.12
N VAL A 33 9.05 -9.25 6.96
CA VAL A 33 8.57 -10.57 6.57
C VAL A 33 7.07 -10.64 6.77
N VAL A 34 6.36 -11.19 5.80
CA VAL A 34 4.90 -11.39 5.83
C VAL A 34 4.60 -12.88 5.72
N ASP A 35 3.76 -13.37 6.62
CA ASP A 35 3.09 -14.66 6.48
C ASP A 35 1.77 -14.45 5.70
N LEU A 36 1.68 -15.09 4.54
CA LEU A 36 0.53 -15.04 3.62
C LEU A 36 -0.39 -16.26 3.80
N GLY A 37 -0.15 -17.07 4.84
CA GLY A 37 -0.89 -18.29 5.13
C GLY A 37 -0.50 -19.46 4.20
N GLY A 38 -0.78 -20.67 4.68
CA GLY A 38 -0.48 -21.91 3.94
C GLY A 38 1.02 -22.18 3.79
N GLY A 39 1.84 -21.76 4.75
CA GLY A 39 3.29 -21.93 4.74
C GLY A 39 4.04 -20.95 3.82
N ARG A 40 3.34 -19.98 3.22
CA ARG A 40 3.94 -18.99 2.33
C ARG A 40 4.41 -17.79 3.13
N VAL A 41 5.73 -17.69 3.29
CA VAL A 41 6.38 -16.57 3.98
C VAL A 41 7.26 -15.84 2.98
N LEU A 42 7.07 -14.53 2.84
CA LEU A 42 7.85 -13.69 1.91
C LEU A 42 8.48 -12.51 2.63
N ARG A 43 9.74 -12.22 2.28
CA ARG A 43 10.45 -11.02 2.72
C ARG A 43 10.31 -9.93 1.67
N TYR A 44 10.05 -8.71 2.13
CA TYR A 44 9.95 -7.51 1.33
C TYR A 44 11.01 -6.51 1.79
N SER A 45 11.64 -5.84 0.83
CA SER A 45 12.53 -4.72 1.14
C SER A 45 11.72 -3.49 1.56
N GLN A 46 12.43 -2.48 2.06
CA GLN A 46 11.85 -1.23 2.52
C GLN A 46 10.87 -0.66 1.48
N GLY A 47 9.65 -0.35 1.92
CA GLY A 47 8.60 0.18 1.04
C GLY A 47 7.64 -0.87 0.47
N GLY A 48 7.90 -2.15 0.74
CA GLY A 48 7.04 -3.25 0.30
C GLY A 48 7.38 -3.73 -1.11
N TYR A 49 8.67 -3.82 -1.42
CA TYR A 49 9.17 -4.21 -2.74
C TYR A 49 9.69 -5.64 -2.74
N VAL A 50 9.60 -6.28 -3.91
CA VAL A 50 10.35 -7.48 -4.28
C VAL A 50 11.11 -7.14 -5.55
N GLY A 51 12.44 -7.12 -5.48
CA GLY A 51 13.26 -6.51 -6.54
C GLY A 51 12.88 -5.03 -6.72
N ASN A 52 12.59 -4.63 -7.96
CA ASN A 52 12.21 -3.25 -8.31
C ASN A 52 10.69 -3.01 -8.33
N SER A 53 9.87 -4.04 -8.06
CA SER A 53 8.42 -3.94 -8.12
C SER A 53 7.81 -3.80 -6.74
N ARG A 54 7.03 -2.74 -6.54
CA ARG A 54 6.25 -2.59 -5.32
C ARG A 54 5.09 -3.59 -5.35
N ARG A 55 5.01 -4.44 -4.32
CA ARG A 55 3.96 -5.47 -4.19
C ARG A 55 3.05 -5.25 -2.99
N VAL A 56 3.54 -4.61 -1.92
CA VAL A 56 2.83 -4.55 -0.64
C VAL A 56 2.25 -3.16 -0.34
N TYR A 57 0.99 -3.17 0.10
CA TYR A 57 0.19 -2.02 0.46
C TYR A 57 -0.51 -2.27 1.80
N TRP A 58 -0.89 -1.21 2.52
CA TRP A 58 -1.66 -1.36 3.76
C TRP A 58 -3.08 -1.92 3.53
N LYS A 59 -3.63 -1.73 2.32
CA LYS A 59 -4.97 -2.13 1.92
C LYS A 59 -4.91 -2.61 0.47
N ASN A 60 -5.87 -3.44 0.05
CA ASN A 60 -6.03 -3.82 -1.35
C ASN A 60 -6.19 -2.55 -2.21
N PRO A 61 -5.26 -2.25 -3.14
CA PRO A 61 -5.40 -1.10 -4.00
C PRO A 61 -6.59 -1.30 -4.95
N ILE A 62 -7.33 -0.23 -5.21
CA ILE A 62 -8.37 -0.23 -6.24
C ILE A 62 -7.69 -0.12 -7.60
N ILE A 63 -8.00 -1.05 -8.50
CA ILE A 63 -7.61 -0.97 -9.91
C ILE A 63 -8.80 -0.38 -10.66
N VAL A 64 -8.55 0.69 -11.39
CA VAL A 64 -9.53 1.29 -12.30
C VAL A 64 -9.05 1.01 -13.70
N GLU A 65 -9.87 0.33 -14.48
CA GLU A 65 -9.57 0.04 -15.88
C GLU A 65 -9.54 1.35 -16.68
N PRO A 66 -8.46 1.61 -17.44
CA PRO A 66 -8.36 2.82 -18.23
C PRO A 66 -9.37 2.79 -19.39
N VAL A 67 -9.89 3.98 -19.74
CA VAL A 67 -10.63 4.18 -20.99
C VAL A 67 -9.65 4.57 -22.09
N ASP A 68 -10.00 4.27 -23.34
CA ASP A 68 -9.17 4.60 -24.52
C ASP A 68 -9.05 6.13 -24.75
N ASP A 69 -10.03 6.91 -24.31
CA ASP A 69 -9.99 8.37 -24.41
C ASP A 69 -9.05 8.98 -23.35
N ASP A 70 -7.87 9.39 -23.80
CA ASP A 70 -6.83 10.03 -22.96
C ASP A 70 -7.37 11.19 -22.13
N ARG A 71 -8.23 12.04 -22.71
CA ARG A 71 -8.76 13.21 -22.01
C ARG A 71 -9.63 12.82 -20.82
N THR A 72 -10.50 11.84 -21.00
CA THR A 72 -11.36 11.31 -19.93
C THR A 72 -10.51 10.66 -18.85
N TRP A 73 -9.50 9.87 -19.24
CA TRP A 73 -8.59 9.23 -18.29
C TRP A 73 -7.78 10.26 -17.48
N ASP A 74 -7.20 11.26 -18.12
CA ASP A 74 -6.45 12.33 -17.47
C ASP A 74 -7.33 13.15 -16.52
N THR A 75 -8.58 13.41 -16.93
CA THR A 75 -9.58 14.07 -16.09
C THR A 75 -9.88 13.22 -14.85
N PHE A 76 -10.12 11.92 -15.04
CA PHE A 76 -10.34 10.98 -13.93
C PHE A 76 -9.15 10.98 -12.95
N VAL A 77 -7.92 10.84 -13.46
CA VAL A 77 -6.70 10.85 -12.65
C VAL A 77 -6.57 12.16 -11.86
N THR A 78 -6.87 13.29 -12.49
CA THR A 78 -6.83 14.61 -11.84
C THR A 78 -7.84 14.73 -10.70
N VAL A 79 -9.09 14.32 -10.94
CA VAL A 79 -10.15 14.34 -9.92
C VAL A 79 -9.82 13.39 -8.77
N ALA A 80 -9.37 12.17 -9.06
CA ALA A 80 -9.00 11.19 -8.03
C ALA A 80 -7.86 11.69 -7.13
N LYS A 81 -6.83 12.32 -7.72
CA LYS A 81 -5.73 12.94 -6.97
C LYS A 81 -6.22 14.09 -6.09
N SER A 82 -7.14 14.92 -6.58
CA SER A 82 -7.72 16.03 -5.81
C SER A 82 -8.52 15.54 -4.61
N VAL A 83 -9.43 14.58 -4.81
CA VAL A 83 -10.23 13.98 -3.71
C VAL A 83 -9.31 13.35 -2.66
N ARG A 84 -8.29 12.60 -3.08
CA ARG A 84 -7.30 12.01 -2.15
C ARG A 84 -6.60 13.09 -1.33
N SER A 85 -6.19 14.19 -1.96
CA SER A 85 -5.51 15.29 -1.28
C SER A 85 -6.41 15.97 -0.25
N MET A 86 -7.69 16.16 -0.58
CA MET A 86 -8.69 16.69 0.36
C MET A 86 -8.84 15.78 1.59
N LEU A 87 -8.95 14.45 1.39
CA LEU A 87 -9.07 13.49 2.49
C LEU A 87 -7.84 13.48 3.40
N VAL A 88 -6.63 13.50 2.81
CA VAL A 88 -5.38 13.54 3.59
C VAL A 88 -5.25 14.83 4.40
N ASN A 89 -5.72 15.96 3.86
CA ASN A 89 -5.68 17.23 4.57
C ASN A 89 -6.75 17.31 5.66
N ALA A 90 -7.95 16.79 5.41
CA ALA A 90 -9.01 16.73 6.41
C ALA A 90 -8.62 15.84 7.61
N ASP A 91 -7.99 14.69 7.37
CA ASP A 91 -7.50 13.80 8.43
C ASP A 91 -6.46 14.48 9.35
N LYS A 92 -5.64 15.39 8.81
CA LYS A 92 -4.71 16.19 9.63
C LYS A 92 -5.40 17.26 10.47
N ALA A 93 -6.59 17.70 10.08
CA ALA A 93 -7.34 18.75 10.77
C ALA A 93 -8.20 18.22 11.93
N VAL A 94 -8.39 16.90 12.03
CA VAL A 94 -9.17 16.26 13.10
C VAL A 94 -8.19 15.64 14.13
N PRO A 95 -8.18 16.10 15.40
CA PRO A 95 -7.34 15.50 16.43
C PRO A 95 -7.71 14.03 16.64
N ARG A 96 -6.72 13.13 16.58
CA ARG A 96 -6.90 11.74 17.01
C ARG A 96 -6.74 11.71 18.53
N GLY A 97 -7.84 11.39 19.23
CA GLY A 97 -7.86 11.19 20.68
C GLY A 97 -7.10 9.96 21.14
#